data_AF-A0A6N2MF05-F1
#
_entry.id   AF-A0A6N2MF05-F1
#
_cell.length_a   1.000
_cell.length_b   1.000
_cell.length_c   1.000
_cell.angle_alpha   90.00
_cell.angle_beta   90.00
_cell.angle_gamma   90.00
#
_symmetry.space_group_name_H-M   'P 1'
#
loop_
_entity.id
_entity.type
_entity.pdbx_description
1 polymer ?
#
loop_
_entity_poly.entity_id
_entity_poly.type
_entity_poly.pdbx_seq_one_letter_code
_entity_poly.pdbx_strand_id
1 'polypeptide(L)'
;MLVRTIRDIKNGAKMGFSSLLRRSFSVWSGTVVDMGNKDGELRVFMVAGEVSGDSIASRLMASLKKLSPLPIRFSGVGGPRMSKEGLESLFPMEDISVMGMWELLPHLNKFRVRLKETIEGAILFRPHVVVTVDSKGFSFRLLKQLRGKWGNDFCS
;
A
#
# COMPACT_ATOMS: atom_id res chain seq x y z
N MET A 1 31.12 49.30 26.85
CA MET A 1 32.36 48.53 26.65
C MET A 1 32.72 47.90 27.99
N LEU A 2 32.19 46.70 28.30
CA LEU A 2 32.56 45.99 29.54
C LEU A 2 32.17 44.50 29.44
N VAL A 3 33.18 43.63 29.46
CA VAL A 3 33.06 42.18 29.63
C VAL A 3 33.05 41.88 31.13
N ARG A 4 31.93 41.36 31.64
CA ARG A 4 31.68 40.74 32.96
C ARG A 4 30.30 40.05 32.84
N THR A 5 29.94 38.86 33.32
CA THR A 5 30.53 37.89 34.23
C THR A 5 29.53 36.70 34.28
N ILE A 6 30.03 35.47 34.13
CA ILE A 6 29.64 34.20 34.81
C ILE A 6 28.19 34.06 35.33
N ARG A 7 27.48 33.01 34.87
CA ARG A 7 26.82 32.06 35.80
C ARG A 7 26.39 30.73 35.15
N ASP A 8 26.93 29.69 35.76
CA ASP A 8 26.64 28.27 35.63
C ASP A 8 25.17 27.85 35.84
N ILE A 9 24.84 26.74 35.17
CA ILE A 9 24.10 25.56 35.69
C ILE A 9 22.84 25.87 36.51
N LYS A 10 21.68 25.71 35.87
CA LYS A 10 20.58 24.94 36.47
C LYS A 10 19.91 24.06 35.42
N ASN A 11 20.16 22.77 35.57
CA ASN A 11 19.37 21.66 35.07
C ASN A 11 17.87 21.89 35.31
N GLY A 12 17.04 21.54 34.32
CA GLY A 12 15.60 21.51 34.49
C GLY A 12 14.84 21.39 33.19
N ALA A 13 14.64 20.14 32.77
CA ALA A 13 13.52 19.71 31.94
C ALA A 13 13.38 20.36 30.54
N LYS A 14 14.03 19.76 29.54
CA LYS A 14 13.34 19.43 28.29
C LYS A 14 13.77 18.05 27.82
N MET A 15 13.08 17.05 28.39
CA MET A 15 12.99 15.70 27.86
C MET A 15 12.31 15.81 26.49
N GLY A 16 13.12 16.06 25.47
CA GLY A 16 12.70 16.28 24.10
C GLY A 16 12.28 14.95 23.47
N PHE A 17 10.96 14.79 23.34
CA PHE A 17 10.17 13.72 22.75
C PHE A 17 10.51 13.35 21.28
N SER A 18 11.70 13.69 20.78
CA SER A 18 12.05 13.70 19.35
C SER A 18 12.73 12.42 18.85
N SER A 19 13.10 11.48 19.72
CA SER A 19 13.79 10.24 19.34
C SER A 19 12.87 9.02 19.18
N LEU A 20 11.60 9.10 19.60
CA LEU A 20 10.66 7.97 19.61
C LEU A 20 9.70 7.89 18.40
N LEU A 21 9.65 8.93 17.57
CA LEU A 21 8.87 8.94 16.32
C LEU A 21 9.72 8.67 15.05
N ARG A 22 10.99 8.27 15.22
CA ARG A 22 11.87 7.77 14.13
C ARG A 22 11.86 6.24 14.03
N ARG A 23 10.80 5.57 14.48
CA ARG A 23 10.65 4.13 14.32
C ARG A 23 9.58 3.82 13.29
N SER A 24 10.07 3.44 12.11
CA SER A 24 9.38 2.64 11.09
C SER A 24 8.44 3.34 10.12
N PHE A 25 8.96 4.32 9.38
CA PHE A 25 8.57 4.50 7.98
C PHE A 25 9.84 4.63 7.13
N SER A 26 10.62 3.56 7.04
CA SER A 26 11.57 3.44 5.93
C SER A 26 10.73 3.17 4.68
N VAL A 27 10.23 4.25 4.06
CA VAL A 27 9.78 4.17 2.67
C VAL A 27 11.04 3.82 1.90
N TRP A 28 11.12 2.57 1.44
CA TRP A 28 12.19 2.02 0.62
C TRP A 28 12.05 2.61 -0.80
N SER A 29 12.14 3.94 -0.88
CA SER A 29 11.80 4.71 -2.09
C SER A 29 12.87 4.57 -3.17
N GLY A 30 14.12 4.27 -2.79
CA GLY A 30 15.19 3.96 -3.75
C GLY A 30 14.90 2.69 -4.53
N THR A 31 14.49 1.61 -3.87
CA THR A 31 14.33 0.31 -4.54
C THR A 31 13.17 0.20 -5.51
N VAL A 32 12.01 0.83 -5.29
CA VAL A 32 10.86 0.56 -6.18
C VAL A 32 11.11 1.08 -7.59
N VAL A 33 11.68 2.28 -7.69
CA VAL A 33 12.05 2.88 -8.98
C VAL A 33 13.27 2.18 -9.57
N ASP A 34 14.25 1.81 -8.76
CA ASP A 34 15.43 1.05 -9.23
C ASP A 34 15.06 -0.35 -9.75
N MET A 35 14.17 -1.07 -9.05
CA MET A 35 13.61 -2.34 -9.51
C MET A 35 12.82 -2.15 -10.81
N GLY A 36 12.00 -1.10 -10.89
CA GLY A 36 11.28 -0.78 -12.12
C GLY A 36 12.20 -0.46 -13.29
N ASN A 37 13.29 0.29 -13.06
CA ASN A 37 14.28 0.59 -14.08
C ASN A 37 14.98 -0.68 -14.59
N LYS A 38 15.30 -1.61 -13.68
CA LYS A 38 15.88 -2.92 -14.04
C LYS A 38 14.93 -3.75 -14.91
N ASP A 39 13.65 -3.73 -14.59
CA ASP A 39 12.62 -4.49 -15.32
C ASP A 39 12.09 -3.77 -16.57
N GLY A 40 12.41 -2.49 -16.74
CA GLY A 40 11.89 -1.64 -17.83
C GLY A 40 10.43 -1.23 -17.68
N GLU A 41 9.79 -1.54 -16.54
CA GLU A 41 8.38 -1.24 -16.26
C GLU A 41 8.12 -1.10 -14.76
N LEU A 42 7.04 -0.41 -14.38
CA LEU A 42 6.56 -0.36 -13.02
C LEU A 42 5.27 -1.19 -12.87
N ARG A 43 5.34 -2.33 -12.19
CA ARG A 43 4.18 -3.16 -11.85
C ARG A 43 3.57 -2.73 -10.51
N VAL A 44 2.36 -2.21 -10.55
CA VAL A 44 1.61 -1.72 -9.38
C VAL A 44 0.39 -2.60 -9.18
N PHE A 45 0.33 -3.31 -8.04
CA PHE A 45 -0.85 -4.09 -7.68
C PHE A 45 -1.81 -3.24 -6.86
N MET A 46 -3.05 -3.07 -7.32
CA MET A 46 -4.01 -2.18 -6.70
C MET A 46 -5.24 -2.91 -6.18
N VAL A 47 -5.71 -2.55 -4.99
CA VAL A 47 -6.91 -3.13 -4.40
C VAL A 47 -7.81 -2.01 -3.89
N ALA A 48 -9.01 -1.90 -4.46
CA ALA A 48 -10.08 -1.07 -3.95
C ALA A 48 -11.27 -1.95 -3.53
N GLY A 49 -11.79 -1.72 -2.34
CA GLY A 49 -12.91 -2.50 -1.80
C GLY A 49 -14.27 -1.82 -1.91
N GLU A 50 -14.32 -0.52 -2.23
CA GLU A 50 -15.56 0.26 -2.22
C GLU A 50 -15.62 1.21 -3.42
N VAL A 51 -16.82 1.68 -3.79
CA VAL A 51 -17.01 2.62 -4.91
C VAL A 51 -16.28 3.96 -4.66
N SER A 52 -16.23 4.41 -3.41
CA SER A 52 -15.38 5.51 -2.95
C SER A 52 -13.91 5.25 -3.25
N GLY A 53 -13.44 4.06 -2.86
CA GLY A 53 -12.08 3.59 -3.10
C GLY A 53 -11.71 3.54 -4.59
N ASP A 54 -12.59 3.00 -5.44
CA ASP A 54 -12.41 2.95 -6.90
C ASP A 54 -12.17 4.34 -7.50
N SER A 55 -12.96 5.33 -7.07
CA SER A 55 -12.78 6.71 -7.54
C SER A 55 -11.48 7.35 -7.11
N ILE A 56 -11.00 7.05 -5.90
CA ILE A 56 -9.74 7.63 -5.38
C ILE A 56 -8.57 6.93 -6.07
N ALA A 57 -8.62 5.61 -6.16
CA ALA A 57 -7.61 4.78 -6.78
C ALA A 57 -7.47 5.08 -8.29
N SER A 58 -8.55 5.33 -9.02
CA SER A 58 -8.48 5.70 -10.44
C SER A 58 -7.74 7.02 -10.65
N ARG A 59 -7.97 8.03 -9.79
CA ARG A 59 -7.24 9.30 -9.85
C ARG A 59 -5.76 9.14 -9.51
N LEU A 60 -5.45 8.22 -8.59
CA LEU A 60 -4.08 7.83 -8.30
C LEU A 60 -3.42 7.18 -9.52
N MET A 61 -4.07 6.21 -10.17
CA MET A 61 -3.57 5.57 -11.39
C MET A 61 -3.31 6.58 -12.50
N ALA A 62 -4.26 7.48 -12.75
CA ALA A 62 -4.13 8.54 -13.75
C ALA A 62 -2.93 9.45 -13.46
N SER A 63 -2.73 9.82 -12.19
CA SER A 63 -1.59 10.65 -11.77
C SER A 63 -0.27 9.90 -11.89
N LEU A 64 -0.23 8.62 -11.48
CA LEU A 64 0.96 7.78 -11.59
C LEU A 64 1.41 7.66 -13.04
N LYS A 65 0.49 7.38 -13.98
CA LYS A 65 0.81 7.31 -15.42
C LYS A 65 1.45 8.59 -15.97
N LYS A 66 1.08 9.76 -15.44
CA LYS A 66 1.65 11.05 -15.85
C LYS A 66 3.02 11.33 -15.24
N LEU A 67 3.26 10.85 -14.03
CA LEU A 67 4.47 11.17 -13.26
C LEU A 67 5.57 10.12 -13.39
N SER A 68 5.21 8.88 -13.74
CA SER A 68 6.17 7.79 -13.81
C SER A 68 7.12 7.96 -15.00
N PRO A 69 8.44 7.84 -14.78
CA PRO A 69 9.41 7.82 -15.88
C PRO A 69 9.39 6.51 -16.69
N LEU A 70 8.66 5.50 -16.21
CA LEU A 70 8.57 4.15 -16.79
C LEU A 70 7.13 3.80 -17.16
N PRO A 71 6.91 2.90 -18.14
CA PRO A 71 5.59 2.37 -18.43
C PRO A 71 5.04 1.65 -17.19
N ILE A 72 3.76 1.88 -16.87
CA ILE A 72 3.12 1.30 -15.68
C ILE A 72 2.15 0.22 -16.11
N ARG A 73 2.19 -0.91 -15.41
CA ARG A 73 1.18 -1.96 -15.49
C ARG A 73 0.43 -2.06 -14.19
N PHE A 74 -0.89 -2.16 -14.30
CA PHE A 74 -1.79 -2.29 -13.15
C PHE A 74 -2.51 -3.63 -13.19
N SER A 75 -2.55 -4.31 -12.04
CA SER A 75 -3.37 -5.50 -11.82
C SER A 75 -3.92 -5.47 -10.41
N GLY A 76 -5.00 -6.20 -10.15
CA GLY A 76 -5.51 -6.41 -8.79
C GLY A 76 -7.02 -6.41 -8.74
N VAL A 77 -7.63 -5.66 -7.83
CA VAL A 77 -9.09 -5.62 -7.69
C VAL A 77 -9.54 -4.18 -7.65
N GLY A 78 -10.47 -3.83 -8.52
CA GLY A 78 -10.98 -2.46 -8.58
C GLY A 78 -12.28 -2.39 -9.38
N GLY A 79 -12.93 -1.23 -9.27
CA GLY A 79 -14.19 -0.99 -9.94
C GLY A 79 -14.01 -0.47 -11.37
N PRO A 80 -15.13 -0.06 -11.99
CA PRO A 80 -15.13 0.41 -13.38
C PRO A 80 -14.24 1.62 -13.63
N ARG A 81 -14.00 2.50 -12.64
CA ARG A 81 -13.14 3.68 -12.84
C ARG A 81 -11.68 3.27 -12.92
N MET A 82 -11.22 2.35 -12.09
CA MET A 82 -9.86 1.80 -12.19
C MET A 82 -9.68 0.99 -13.47
N SER A 83 -10.67 0.19 -13.89
CA SER A 83 -10.58 -0.55 -15.16
C SER A 83 -10.41 0.38 -16.37
N LYS A 84 -11.08 1.53 -16.39
CA LYS A 84 -10.88 2.56 -17.43
C LYS A 84 -9.48 3.14 -17.46
N GLU A 85 -8.78 3.14 -16.32
CA GLU A 85 -7.40 3.59 -16.22
C GLU A 85 -6.38 2.50 -16.61
N GLY A 86 -6.84 1.29 -16.97
CA GLY A 86 -6.01 0.17 -17.39
C GLY A 86 -5.78 -0.88 -16.31
N LEU A 87 -6.61 -0.92 -15.25
CA LEU A 87 -6.55 -2.02 -14.28
C LEU A 87 -7.13 -3.31 -14.86
N GLU A 88 -6.31 -4.35 -14.92
CA GLU A 88 -6.77 -5.73 -15.10
C GLU A 88 -7.29 -6.26 -13.75
N SER A 89 -8.60 -6.14 -13.52
CA SER A 89 -9.23 -6.64 -12.30
C SER A 89 -9.35 -8.16 -12.34
N LEU A 90 -8.91 -8.84 -11.28
CA LEU A 90 -8.97 -10.30 -11.12
C LEU A 90 -10.42 -10.80 -11.05
N PHE A 91 -11.29 -10.01 -10.44
CA PHE A 91 -12.71 -10.28 -10.28
C PHE A 91 -13.49 -8.96 -10.05
N PRO A 92 -14.83 -8.97 -10.12
CA PRO A 92 -15.64 -7.77 -9.86
C PRO A 92 -15.45 -7.28 -8.42
N MET A 93 -15.23 -5.97 -8.24
CA MET A 93 -15.00 -5.36 -6.92
C MET A 93 -16.12 -5.63 -5.93
N GLU A 94 -17.34 -5.83 -6.42
CA GLU A 94 -18.54 -6.15 -5.64
C GLU A 94 -18.37 -7.41 -4.77
N ASP A 95 -17.44 -8.30 -5.15
CA ASP A 95 -17.16 -9.53 -4.41
C ASP A 95 -16.30 -9.33 -3.17
N ILE A 96 -15.61 -8.19 -3.07
CA ILE A 96 -14.87 -7.75 -1.87
C ILE A 96 -15.45 -6.49 -1.25
N SER A 97 -16.46 -5.87 -1.89
CA SER A 97 -17.20 -4.76 -1.31
C SER A 97 -18.11 -5.28 -0.22
N VAL A 98 -17.76 -4.94 1.02
CA VAL A 98 -18.56 -5.31 2.18
C VAL A 98 -19.04 -4.01 2.80
N MET A 99 -20.36 -3.79 2.83
CA MET A 99 -20.95 -2.56 3.39
C MET A 99 -21.02 -2.57 4.93
N GLY A 100 -20.47 -3.58 5.60
CA GLY A 100 -20.33 -3.58 7.05
C GLY A 100 -19.80 -4.89 7.64
N MET A 101 -19.33 -4.82 8.89
CA MET A 101 -18.80 -5.98 9.63
C MET A 101 -19.83 -7.12 9.82
N TRP A 102 -21.14 -6.79 9.74
CA TRP A 102 -22.26 -7.72 9.98
C TRP A 102 -22.72 -8.48 8.73
N GLU A 103 -22.54 -7.90 7.54
CA GLU A 103 -22.88 -8.55 6.26
C GLU A 103 -21.83 -9.61 5.84
N LEU A 104 -20.71 -9.66 6.57
CA LEU A 104 -19.62 -10.62 6.36
C LEU A 104 -19.98 -12.04 6.75
N LEU A 105 -20.81 -12.25 7.78
CA LEU A 105 -21.08 -13.58 8.33
C LEU A 105 -21.58 -14.60 7.28
N PRO A 106 -22.58 -14.29 6.43
CA PRO A 106 -23.01 -15.22 5.39
C PRO A 106 -22.00 -15.38 4.24
N HIS A 107 -21.07 -14.43 4.07
CA HIS A 107 -20.13 -14.39 2.94
C HIS A 107 -18.67 -14.66 3.33
N LEU A 108 -18.40 -15.10 4.57
CA LEU A 108 -17.06 -15.41 5.09
C LEU A 108 -16.29 -16.38 4.18
N ASN A 109 -16.97 -17.39 3.62
CA ASN A 109 -16.34 -18.34 2.70
C ASN A 109 -15.95 -17.67 1.38
N LYS A 110 -16.85 -16.87 0.79
CA LYS A 110 -16.58 -16.10 -0.43
C LYS A 110 -15.42 -15.13 -0.21
N PHE A 111 -15.42 -14.41 0.91
CA PHE A 111 -14.33 -13.52 1.31
C PHE A 111 -12.97 -14.25 1.40
N ARG A 112 -12.92 -15.43 2.03
CA ARG A 112 -11.69 -16.23 2.12
C ARG A 112 -11.18 -16.66 0.75
N VAL A 113 -12.08 -17.09 -0.14
CA VAL A 113 -11.75 -17.47 -1.52
C VAL A 113 -11.18 -16.27 -2.28
N ARG A 114 -11.87 -15.12 -2.25
CA ARG A 114 -11.41 -13.89 -2.91
C ARG A 114 -10.08 -13.39 -2.35
N LEU A 115 -9.88 -13.45 -1.03
CA LEU A 115 -8.60 -13.12 -0.43
C LEU A 115 -7.46 -14.02 -0.95
N LYS A 116 -7.71 -15.33 -1.05
CA LYS A 116 -6.73 -16.28 -1.58
C LYS A 116 -6.41 -15.99 -3.05
N GLU A 117 -7.45 -15.78 -3.86
CA GLU A 117 -7.33 -15.44 -5.29
C GLU A 117 -6.55 -14.13 -5.49
N THR A 118 -6.82 -13.09 -4.69
CA THR A 118 -6.05 -11.84 -4.74
C THR A 118 -4.59 -12.04 -4.35
N ILE A 119 -4.30 -12.90 -3.37
CA ILE A 119 -2.92 -13.22 -2.97
C ILE A 119 -2.19 -13.96 -4.09
N GLU A 120 -2.82 -14.97 -4.69
CA GLU A 120 -2.25 -15.73 -5.80
C GLU A 120 -2.01 -14.82 -7.01
N GLY A 121 -2.99 -13.97 -7.35
CA GLY A 121 -2.84 -12.97 -8.40
C GLY A 121 -1.70 -11.99 -8.13
N ALA A 122 -1.55 -11.50 -6.90
CA ALA A 122 -0.44 -10.63 -6.52
C ALA A 122 0.93 -11.33 -6.63
N ILE A 123 1.03 -12.60 -6.22
CA ILE A 123 2.28 -13.38 -6.32
C ILE A 123 2.66 -13.59 -7.78
N LEU A 124 1.69 -14.00 -8.62
CA LEU A 124 1.91 -14.23 -10.05
C LEU A 124 2.30 -12.95 -10.78
N PHE A 125 1.67 -11.82 -10.42
CA PHE A 125 1.95 -10.52 -11.02
C PHE A 125 3.32 -9.95 -10.62
N ARG A 126 3.93 -10.41 -9.52
CA ARG A 126 5.22 -9.92 -9.00
C ARG A 126 5.33 -8.39 -8.97
N PRO A 127 4.43 -7.69 -8.25
CA PRO A 127 4.42 -6.24 -8.22
C PRO A 127 5.66 -5.67 -7.53
N HIS A 128 6.11 -4.51 -8.00
CA HIS A 128 7.10 -3.70 -7.29
C HIS A 128 6.48 -2.99 -6.08
N VAL A 129 5.18 -2.72 -6.15
CA VAL A 129 4.44 -2.06 -5.07
C VAL A 129 2.98 -2.54 -5.04
N VAL A 130 2.45 -2.70 -3.83
CA VAL A 130 1.03 -3.00 -3.58
C VAL A 130 0.40 -1.77 -2.93
N VAL A 131 -0.72 -1.32 -3.49
CA VAL A 131 -1.50 -0.17 -3.01
C VAL A 131 -2.92 -0.61 -2.70
N THR A 132 -3.33 -0.45 -1.45
CA THR A 132 -4.70 -0.74 -1.00
C THR A 132 -5.44 0.57 -0.72
N VAL A 133 -6.65 0.74 -1.25
CA VAL A 133 -7.49 1.92 -1.09
C VAL A 133 -8.86 1.48 -0.60
N ASP A 134 -9.20 1.87 0.63
CA ASP A 134 -10.47 1.51 1.28
C ASP A 134 -10.64 0.00 1.57
N SER A 135 -11.47 -0.36 2.55
CA SER A 135 -11.58 -1.71 3.17
C SER A 135 -10.40 -2.13 4.07
N LYS A 136 -10.40 -1.65 5.32
CA LYS A 136 -9.40 -2.00 6.35
C LYS A 136 -9.29 -3.51 6.59
N GLY A 137 -10.43 -4.23 6.61
CA GLY A 137 -10.45 -5.66 6.94
C GLY A 137 -9.81 -6.55 5.87
N PHE A 138 -10.11 -6.30 4.60
CA PHE A 138 -9.52 -7.02 3.47
C PHE A 138 -8.05 -6.65 3.31
N SER A 139 -7.75 -5.35 3.25
CA SER A 139 -6.40 -4.81 3.04
C SER A 139 -5.41 -5.29 4.11
N PHE A 140 -5.82 -5.29 5.38
CA PHE A 140 -4.96 -5.78 6.47
C PHE A 140 -4.60 -7.26 6.32
N ARG A 141 -5.58 -8.12 6.01
CA ARG A 141 -5.35 -9.56 5.84
C ARG A 141 -4.48 -9.86 4.62
N LEU A 142 -4.74 -9.16 3.51
CA LEU A 142 -3.94 -9.26 2.28
C LEU A 142 -2.47 -8.91 2.55
N LEU A 143 -2.22 -7.70 3.08
CA LEU A 143 -0.86 -7.22 3.35
C LEU A 143 -0.12 -8.09 4.37
N LYS A 144 -0.83 -8.63 5.36
CA LYS A 144 -0.24 -9.57 6.34
C LYS A 144 0.23 -10.86 5.66
N GLN A 145 -0.57 -11.45 4.78
CA GLN A 145 -0.20 -12.69 4.09
C GLN A 145 0.88 -12.48 3.04
N LEU A 146 0.82 -11.39 2.27
CA LEU A 146 1.86 -11.05 1.28
C LEU A 146 3.22 -10.84 1.96
N ARG A 147 3.25 -10.14 3.09
CA ARG A 147 4.48 -9.96 3.88
C ARG A 147 5.06 -11.29 4.36
N GLY A 148 4.21 -12.22 4.80
CA GLY A 148 4.67 -13.55 5.23
C GLY A 148 5.24 -14.40 4.10
N LYS A 149 4.77 -14.21 2.86
CA LYS A 149 5.29 -14.92 1.68
C LYS A 149 6.57 -14.28 1.14
N TRP A 150 6.55 -12.98 0.86
CA TRP A 150 7.73 -12.28 0.31
C TRP A 150 8.86 -12.12 1.32
N GLY A 151 8.57 -12.09 2.63
CA GLY A 151 9.60 -12.10 3.66
C GLY A 151 10.46 -13.37 3.65
N ASN A 152 9.93 -14.49 3.15
CA ASN A 152 10.69 -15.74 3.02
C ASN A 152 11.46 -15.81 1.69
N ASP A 153 10.93 -15.23 0.61
CA ASP A 153 11.56 -15.24 -0.72
C ASP A 153 12.80 -14.34 -0.82
N PHE A 154 12.94 -13.30 0.01
CA PHE A 154 14.13 -12.43 0.07
C PHE A 154 15.23 -12.92 1.04
N CYS A 155 14.96 -13.99 1.80
CA CYS A 155 15.91 -14.61 2.73
C CYS A 155 16.53 -15.92 2.19
N SER A 156 16.27 -16.26 0.93
CA SER A 156 16.82 -17.45 0.26
C SER A 156 17.91 -17.05 -0.74
#